data_AF-A0A7C7CU60-F1
#
_entry.id   AF-A0A7C7CU60-F1
#
_cell.length_a   1.000
_cell.length_b   1.000
_cell.length_c   1.000
_cell.angle_alpha   90.00
_cell.angle_beta   90.00
_cell.angle_gamma   90.00
#
_symmetry.space_group_name_H-M   'P 1'
#
loop_
_entity.id
_entity.type
_entity.pdbx_description
1 polymer ?
#
loop_
_entity_poly.entity_id
_entity_poly.type
_entity_poly.pdbx_seq_one_letter_code
_entity_poly.pdbx_strand_id
1 'polypeptide(L)' 'SVIDDLDEANKDYDPIVRFQVFDDSSINFTVYMRAGRYGDHHPMIHEFIKRLHKRFDEEGIEIPFPMRTVVQKSSPE' A
#
# COMPACT_ATOMS: atom_id res chain seq x y z
N SER A 1 -7.93 13.42 -5.41
CA SER A 1 -6.82 12.58 -4.92
C SER A 1 -6.94 12.45 -3.40
N VAL A 2 -6.38 11.42 -2.74
CA VAL A 2 -6.45 11.31 -1.26
C VAL A 2 -5.87 12.57 -0.57
N ILE A 3 -4.90 13.22 -1.22
CA ILE A 3 -4.28 14.46 -0.76
C ILE A 3 -5.20 15.69 -0.90
N ASP A 4 -6.11 15.72 -1.86
CA ASP A 4 -7.01 16.86 -2.07
C ASP A 4 -8.12 16.89 -1.01
N ASP A 5 -8.51 15.71 -0.52
CA ASP A 5 -9.64 15.50 0.39
C ASP A 5 -9.24 15.55 1.87
N LEU A 6 -7.94 15.58 2.18
CA LEU A 6 -7.42 15.66 3.54
C LEU A 6 -6.90 17.07 3.78
N ASP A 7 -7.56 17.81 4.68
CA ASP A 7 -7.11 19.16 5.07
C ASP A 7 -5.76 19.14 5.80
N GLU A 8 -5.41 17.97 6.35
CA GLU A 8 -4.14 17.66 6.98
C GLU A 8 -2.97 17.51 6.00
N ALA A 9 -3.25 17.27 4.71
CA ALA A 9 -2.23 17.06 3.70
C ALA A 9 -1.72 18.38 3.13
N ASN A 10 -0.41 18.45 2.89
CA ASN A 10 0.20 19.59 2.22
C ASN A 10 -0.11 19.50 0.72
N LYS A 11 -0.98 20.40 0.24
CA LYS A 11 -1.45 20.47 -1.14
C LYS A 11 -0.40 20.97 -2.14
N ASP A 12 0.70 21.56 -1.65
CA ASP A 12 1.82 22.02 -2.48
C ASP A 12 2.88 20.92 -2.71
N TYR A 13 2.66 19.72 -2.17
CA TYR A 13 3.56 18.59 -2.32
C TYR A 13 2.90 17.45 -3.10
N ASP A 14 3.44 17.15 -4.28
CA ASP A 14 3.02 16.00 -5.06
C ASP A 14 3.47 14.69 -4.39
N PRO A 15 2.53 13.77 -4.06
CA PRO A 15 2.88 12.50 -3.45
C PRO A 15 3.67 11.63 -4.42
N ILE A 16 4.67 10.92 -3.89
CA ILE A 16 5.54 10.07 -4.68
C ILE A 16 5.36 8.62 -4.24
N VAL A 17 5.05 7.74 -5.19
CA VAL A 17 5.05 6.29 -4.98
C VAL A 17 6.36 5.71 -5.52
N ARG A 18 7.04 4.89 -4.72
CA ARG A 18 8.27 4.20 -5.11
C ARG A 18 8.19 2.72 -4.78
N PHE A 19 8.29 1.87 -5.78
CA PHE A 19 8.52 0.43 -5.58
C PHE A 19 9.95 0.23 -5.07
N GLN A 20 10.10 -0.58 -4.04
CA GLN A 20 11.38 -0.80 -3.36
C GLN A 20 11.99 -2.14 -3.72
N VAL A 21 11.25 -3.24 -3.52
CA VAL A 21 11.79 -4.59 -3.63
C VAL A 21 10.70 -5.61 -3.93
N PHE A 22 11.10 -6.70 -4.60
CA PHE A 22 10.31 -7.93 -4.68
C PHE A 22 10.56 -8.77 -3.42
N ASP A 23 9.52 -9.00 -2.64
CA ASP A 23 9.53 -9.83 -1.45
C ASP A 23 9.02 -11.24 -1.78
N ASP A 24 8.97 -12.13 -0.80
CA ASP A 24 8.61 -13.55 -0.96
C ASP A 24 7.26 -13.79 -1.66
N SER A 25 6.30 -12.87 -1.51
CA SER A 25 4.97 -12.97 -2.14
C SER A 25 4.38 -11.62 -2.54
N SER A 26 5.15 -10.53 -2.46
CA SER A 26 4.65 -9.16 -2.68
C SER A 26 5.68 -8.29 -3.39
N ILE A 27 5.22 -7.16 -3.92
CA ILE A 27 6.09 -6.05 -4.32
C ILE A 27 5.89 -4.95 -3.28
N ASN A 28 6.94 -4.65 -2.51
CA ASN A 28 6.87 -3.65 -1.47
C ASN A 28 7.10 -2.26 -2.09
N PHE A 29 6.27 -1.29 -1.71
CA PHE A 29 6.39 0.09 -2.15
C PHE A 29 6.24 1.06 -0.97
N THR A 30 6.73 2.27 -1.14
CA THR A 30 6.60 3.37 -0.19
C THR A 30 5.88 4.53 -0.83
N VAL A 31 5.00 5.17 -0.07
CA VAL A 31 4.31 6.39 -0.47
C VAL A 31 4.83 7.53 0.39
N TYR A 32 5.41 8.53 -0.27
CA TYR A 32 5.87 9.76 0.38
C TYR A 32 4.76 10.80 0.26
N MET A 33 4.28 11.26 1.41
CA MET A 33 3.28 12.33 1.54
C MET A 33 3.75 13.32 2.60
N ARG A 34 3.36 14.58 2.49
CA ARG A 34 3.73 15.62 3.44
C ARG A 34 2.49 16.09 4.19
N ALA A 35 2.52 16.01 5.52
CA ALA A 35 1.50 16.61 6.36
C ALA A 35 1.73 18.13 6.48
N GLY A 36 0.65 18.89 6.62
CA GLY A 36 0.70 20.35 6.79
C GLY A 36 1.23 20.78 8.17
N ARG A 37 0.99 19.98 9.21
CA ARG A 37 1.45 20.26 10.59
C ARG A 37 2.08 19.03 11.23
N TYR A 38 2.86 19.26 12.28
CA TYR A 38 3.40 18.19 13.12
C TYR A 38 2.26 17.54 13.92
N GLY A 39 2.05 16.23 13.73
CA GLY A 39 0.97 15.44 14.37
C GLY A 39 -0.09 14.93 13.39
N ASP A 40 -0.32 15.67 12.31
CA ASP A 40 -1.34 15.40 11.29
C ASP A 40 -1.02 14.16 10.41
N HIS A 41 0.17 13.58 10.55
CA HIS A 41 0.57 12.39 9.79
C HIS A 41 -0.22 11.12 10.18
N HIS A 42 -0.62 10.97 11.45
CA HIS A 42 -1.37 9.79 11.90
C HIS A 42 -2.75 9.68 11.22
N PRO A 43 -3.64 10.69 11.28
CA PRO A 43 -4.93 10.62 10.59
C PRO A 43 -4.78 10.49 9.07
N MET A 44 -3.76 11.14 8.50
CA MET A 44 -3.47 11.06 7.07
C MET A 44 -3.11 9.63 6.62
N ILE A 45 -2.23 8.93 7.36
CA ILE A 45 -1.89 7.53 7.08
C ILE A 45 -3.12 6.62 7.26
N HIS A 46 -3.88 6.84 8.33
CA HIS A 46 -5.05 6.03 8.65
C HIS A 46 -6.12 6.06 7.54
N GLU A 47 -6.45 7.26 7.06
CA GLU A 47 -7.43 7.41 5.97
C GLU A 47 -6.87 6.96 4.62
N PHE A 48 -5.57 7.16 4.37
CA PHE A 48 -4.92 6.67 3.16
C PHE A 48 -5.03 5.15 3.02
N ILE A 49 -4.72 4.39 4.07
CA ILE A 49 -4.76 2.91 4.03
C ILE A 49 -6.18 2.40 3.76
N LYS A 50 -7.20 2.97 4.41
CA LYS A 50 -8.60 2.55 4.18
C LYS A 50 -9.04 2.77 2.74
N ARG A 51 -8.75 3.96 2.20
CA ARG A 51 -9.13 4.32 0.83
C ARG A 51 -8.36 3.49 -0.19
N LEU A 52 -7.07 3.24 0.06
CA LEU A 52 -6.25 2.37 -0.77
C LEU A 52 -6.82 0.95 -0.81
N HIS A 53 -7.13 0.38 0.36
CA HIS A 53 -7.72 -0.96 0.45
C HIS A 53 -9.04 -1.05 -0.32
N LYS A 54 -9.96 -0.10 -0.09
CA LYS A 54 -11.24 -0.05 -0.81
C LYS A 54 -11.04 0.03 -2.32
N ARG A 55 -10.09 0.85 -2.79
CA ARG A 55 -9.82 0.99 -4.21
C ARG A 55 -9.18 -0.28 -4.80
N PHE A 56 -8.31 -0.94 -4.05
CA PHE A 56 -7.73 -2.23 -4.46
C PHE A 56 -8.82 -3.28 -4.61
N ASP A 57 -9.76 -3.37 -3.67
CA ASP A 57 -10.91 -4.26 -3.76
C ASP A 57 -11.76 -3.97 -5.01
N GLU A 58 -12.05 -2.68 -5.29
CA GLU A 58 -12.83 -2.25 -6.47
C GLU A 58 -12.14 -2.59 -7.80
N GLU A 59 -10.81 -2.51 -7.85
CA GLU A 59 -10.00 -2.80 -9.03
C GLU A 59 -9.60 -4.28 -9.15
N GLY A 60 -9.97 -5.12 -8.16
CA GLY A 60 -9.61 -6.54 -8.12
C GLY A 60 -8.12 -6.79 -7.83
N ILE A 61 -7.46 -5.86 -7.15
CA ILE A 61 -6.06 -5.99 -6.71
C ILE A 61 -6.05 -6.72 -5.36
N GLU A 62 -5.68 -7.99 -5.36
CA GLU A 62 -5.58 -8.77 -4.12
C GLU A 62 -4.27 -8.48 -3.37
N ILE A 63 -4.38 -8.24 -2.05
CA ILE A 63 -3.22 -8.14 -1.17
C ILE A 63 -2.81 -9.57 -0.77
N PRO A 64 -1.62 -10.04 -1.19
CA PRO A 64 -1.22 -11.41 -0.98
C PRO A 64 -0.95 -11.68 0.51
N PHE A 65 -1.55 -12.74 1.04
CA PHE A 65 -1.05 -13.37 2.26
C PHE A 65 0.25 -14.12 1.97
N PRO A 66 1.10 -14.40 2.98
CA PRO A 66 2.31 -15.21 2.77
C PRO A 66 1.97 -16.53 2.07
N MET A 67 2.47 -16.71 0.84
CA MET A 67 2.20 -17.91 0.03
C MET A 67 3.37 -18.87 0.12
N ARG A 68 3.05 -20.16 0.30
CA ARG A 68 4.04 -21.24 0.26
C ARG A 68 3.65 -22.26 -0.79
N THR A 69 4.45 -22.39 -1.83
CA THR A 69 4.25 -23.46 -2.83
C THR A 69 4.72 -24.80 -2.25
N VAL A 70 3.81 -25.77 -2.16
CA VAL A 70 4.13 -27.15 -1.76
C VAL A 70 4.32 -27.99 -3.02
N VAL A 71 5.54 -28.46 -3.26
CA VAL A 71 5.85 -29.36 -4.38
C VAL A 71 5.81 -30.80 -3.88
N GLN A 72 4.76 -31.54 -4.23
CA GLN A 72 4.66 -32.96 -3.93
C GLN A 72 5.27 -33.77 -5.08
N LYS A 73 6.46 -34.35 -4.86
CA LYS A 73 7.00 -35.35 -5.79
C LYS A 73 6.34 -36.69 -5.46
N SER A 74 5.44 -37.17 -6.32
CA SER A 74 5.03 -38.57 -6.31
C SER A 74 6.24 -39.41 -6.74
N SER A 75 6.83 -40.14 -5.80
CA SER A 75 7.77 -41.21 -6.17
C SER A 75 6.99 -42.27 -6.96
N PRO A 76 7.46 -42.67 -8.15
CA PRO A 76 6.95 -43.90 -8.76
C PRO A 76 7.35 -45.07 -7.85
N GLU A 77 6.40 -45.94 -7.54
CA GLU A 77 6.66 -47.25 -6.93
C GLU A 77 7.57 -48.12 -7.81
#